data_AF-A0A811R9B5-F1
#
_entry.id   AF-A0A811R9B5-F1
#
_cell.length_a   1.000
_cell.length_b   1.000
_cell.length_c   1.000
_cell.angle_alpha   90.00
_cell.angle_beta   90.00
_cell.angle_gamma   90.00
#
_symmetry.space_group_name_H-M   'P 1'
#
loop_
_entity.id
_entity.type
_entity.pdbx_description
1 polymer ?
#
loop_
_entity_poly.entity_id
_entity_poly.type
_entity_poly.pdbx_seq_one_letter_code
_entity_poly.pdbx_strand_id
1 'polypeptide(L)'
;MLLASSKPNFKGGSIKKGGPREPWHDIHSRLEGPIAWNVLYNFEQRWRKLGGKDLLVCLRDLFDIVIPPSPVMFPEDRETWNVQLFRSIDSGAAFGFPETPEEAARAGLVSGKDQIIDRSIQDAYINAIWRAKNFIYIENQYFIVSSYGWKPQGIKPEEIGALHLIPKELSLKIVRKIEAGE
;
A
#
# COMPACT_ATOMS: atom_id res chain seq x y z
N MET A 1 8.89 -16.22 -15.61
CA MET A 1 7.91 -17.26 -15.22
C MET A 1 8.59 -18.17 -14.19
N LEU A 2 8.35 -17.96 -12.90
CA LEU A 2 8.91 -18.79 -11.83
C LEU A 2 8.11 -20.09 -11.74
N LEU A 3 8.71 -21.22 -12.06
CA LEU A 3 8.15 -22.55 -11.81
C LEU A 3 8.34 -22.86 -10.33
N ALA A 4 7.33 -22.56 -9.50
CA ALA A 4 7.33 -23.01 -8.11
C ALA A 4 7.23 -24.55 -8.07
N SER A 5 8.31 -25.19 -7.63
CA SER A 5 8.46 -26.66 -7.54
C SER A 5 7.81 -27.26 -6.29
N SER A 6 7.35 -26.43 -5.36
CA SER A 6 6.68 -26.82 -4.13
C SER A 6 5.22 -26.39 -4.15
N LYS A 7 4.32 -27.30 -3.76
CA LYS A 7 2.92 -26.97 -3.49
C LYS A 7 2.78 -26.72 -1.99
N PRO A 8 2.60 -25.47 -1.53
CA PRO A 8 2.58 -25.17 -0.09
C PRO A 8 1.36 -25.77 0.61
N ASN A 9 0.25 -25.96 -0.12
CA ASN A 9 -1.02 -26.43 0.44
C ASN A 9 -1.14 -27.97 0.57
N PHE A 10 -0.21 -28.73 -0.01
CA PHE A 10 -0.21 -30.20 0.06
C PHE A 10 1.13 -30.72 0.55
N LYS A 11 1.12 -31.44 1.67
CA LYS A 11 2.32 -32.07 2.22
C LYS A 11 2.97 -32.99 1.19
N GLY A 12 4.22 -32.68 0.82
CA GLY A 12 4.99 -33.45 -0.15
C GLY A 12 4.49 -33.35 -1.59
N GLY A 13 3.75 -32.28 -1.94
CA GLY A 13 3.38 -31.97 -3.32
C GLY A 13 4.62 -31.66 -4.17
N SER A 14 4.74 -32.34 -5.31
CA SER A 14 5.86 -32.17 -6.23
C SER A 14 5.41 -32.40 -7.67
N ILE A 15 6.19 -31.90 -8.63
CA ILE A 15 5.94 -32.10 -10.07
C ILE A 15 5.85 -33.59 -10.42
N LYS A 16 6.71 -34.43 -9.82
CA LYS A 16 6.75 -35.88 -10.06
C LYS A 16 5.47 -36.62 -9.65
N LYS A 17 4.73 -36.07 -8.67
CA LYS A 17 3.46 -36.63 -8.20
C LYS A 17 2.24 -36.07 -8.96
N GLY A 18 2.47 -35.19 -9.93
CA GLY A 18 1.42 -34.56 -10.74
C GLY A 18 0.49 -33.65 -9.93
N GLY A 19 -0.75 -33.52 -10.41
CA GLY A 19 -1.88 -32.78 -9.80
C GLY A 19 -2.20 -31.47 -10.52
N PRO A 20 -3.15 -30.67 -10.01
CA PRO A 20 -3.19 -29.25 -10.34
C PRO A 20 -2.07 -28.53 -9.59
N ARG A 21 -1.37 -27.59 -10.25
CA ARG A 21 -0.55 -26.57 -9.58
C ARG A 21 -1.47 -25.58 -8.86
N GLU A 22 -0.93 -24.75 -7.98
CA GLU A 22 -1.63 -23.55 -7.51
C GLU A 22 -1.49 -22.45 -8.58
N PRO A 23 -2.57 -22.05 -9.27
CA PRO A 23 -2.51 -20.91 -10.17
C PRO A 23 -2.28 -19.64 -9.36
N TRP A 24 -1.38 -18.78 -9.85
CA TRP A 24 -1.10 -17.50 -9.24
C TRP A 24 -1.83 -16.41 -10.02
N HIS A 25 -2.91 -15.90 -9.43
CA HIS A 25 -3.64 -14.74 -9.94
C HIS A 25 -3.20 -13.52 -9.14
N ASP A 26 -2.73 -12.48 -9.81
CA ASP A 26 -2.12 -11.30 -9.19
C ASP A 26 -2.17 -10.10 -10.13
N ILE A 27 -2.07 -8.89 -9.56
CA ILE A 27 -2.12 -7.62 -10.29
C ILE A 27 -0.85 -6.83 -10.02
N HIS A 28 -0.24 -6.30 -11.08
CA HIS A 28 0.94 -5.46 -11.00
C HIS A 28 0.81 -4.22 -11.89
N SER A 29 1.60 -3.19 -11.63
CA SER A 29 1.65 -1.98 -12.45
C SER A 29 3.08 -1.56 -12.76
N ARG A 30 3.26 -0.84 -13.86
CA ARG A 30 4.48 -0.10 -14.19
C ARG A 30 4.17 1.38 -14.08
N LEU A 31 5.09 2.14 -13.46
CA LEU A 31 4.94 3.57 -13.25
C LEU A 31 6.00 4.32 -14.06
N GLU A 32 5.56 5.36 -14.77
CA GLU A 32 6.42 6.21 -15.61
C GLU A 32 6.24 7.69 -15.21
N GLY A 33 7.24 8.51 -15.51
CA GLY A 33 7.25 9.92 -15.14
C GLY A 33 7.64 10.17 -13.68
N PRO A 34 7.22 11.30 -13.08
CA PRO A 34 7.72 11.72 -11.77
C PRO A 34 7.44 10.71 -10.65
N ILE A 35 6.33 9.98 -10.74
CA ILE A 35 5.93 8.98 -9.74
C ILE A 35 6.96 7.84 -9.59
N ALA A 36 7.72 7.50 -10.63
CA ALA A 36 8.76 6.49 -10.55
C ALA A 36 9.87 6.88 -9.56
N TRP A 37 10.16 8.19 -9.46
CA TRP A 37 11.12 8.73 -8.51
C TRP A 37 10.62 8.63 -7.06
N ASN A 38 9.31 8.70 -6.82
CA ASN A 38 8.78 8.49 -5.47
C ASN A 38 8.98 7.05 -4.99
N VAL A 39 8.87 6.06 -5.91
CA VAL A 39 9.16 4.65 -5.59
C VAL A 39 10.65 4.45 -5.32
N LEU A 40 11.52 5.07 -6.13
CA LEU A 40 12.97 5.08 -5.89
C LEU A 40 13.33 5.72 -4.56
N TYR A 41 12.75 6.88 -4.25
CA TYR A 41 12.98 7.56 -2.98
C TYR A 41 12.56 6.70 -1.78
N ASN A 42 11.44 5.98 -1.88
CA ASN A 42 11.05 5.00 -0.85
C ASN A 42 12.11 3.90 -0.67
N PHE A 43 12.69 3.38 -1.76
CA PHE A 43 13.78 2.41 -1.67
C PHE A 43 15.00 3.00 -0.96
N GLU A 44 15.42 4.22 -1.34
CA GLU A 44 16.57 4.88 -0.73
C GLU A 44 16.36 5.15 0.76
N GLN A 45 15.17 5.62 1.18
CA GLN A 45 14.86 5.84 2.59
C GLN A 45 15.05 4.56 3.41
N ARG A 46 14.59 3.42 2.87
CA ARG A 46 14.73 2.11 3.53
C ARG A 46 16.17 1.62 3.53
N TRP A 47 16.88 1.78 2.41
CA TRP A 47 18.28 1.39 2.31
C TRP A 47 19.17 2.20 3.25
N ARG A 48 18.95 3.52 3.38
CA ARG A 48 19.70 4.34 4.36
C ARG A 48 19.43 3.94 5.81
N LYS A 49 18.23 3.41 6.11
CA LYS A 49 17.86 3.00 7.47
C LYS A 49 18.34 1.61 7.84
N LEU A 50 18.20 0.65 6.93
CA LEU A 50 18.38 -0.78 7.19
C LEU A 50 19.41 -1.45 6.27
N GLY A 51 19.84 -0.77 5.21
CA GLY A 51 20.87 -1.26 4.30
C GLY A 51 22.24 -1.29 4.97
N GLY A 52 23.14 -2.10 4.42
CA GLY A 52 24.46 -2.31 5.01
C GLY A 52 25.50 -1.27 4.56
N LYS A 53 25.78 -1.23 3.25
CA LYS A 53 26.80 -0.37 2.66
C LYS A 53 26.18 0.83 1.99
N ASP A 54 26.88 1.96 2.04
CA ASP A 54 26.50 3.15 1.28
C ASP A 54 26.87 2.96 -0.19
N LEU A 55 25.93 2.36 -0.94
CA LEU A 55 26.04 2.03 -2.36
C LEU A 55 24.91 2.67 -3.16
N LEU A 56 24.18 3.61 -2.57
CA LEU A 56 23.12 4.32 -3.27
C LEU A 56 23.75 5.19 -4.35
N VAL A 57 23.21 5.07 -5.55
CA VAL A 57 23.64 5.89 -6.68
C VAL A 57 23.29 7.35 -6.38
N CYS A 58 24.29 8.22 -6.38
CA CYS A 58 24.06 9.65 -6.28
C CYS A 58 23.54 10.16 -7.64
N LEU A 59 22.22 10.27 -7.78
CA LEU A 59 21.59 10.68 -9.05
C LEU A 59 21.99 12.09 -9.48
N ARG A 60 22.46 12.92 -8.54
CA ARG A 60 23.06 14.23 -8.85
C ARG A 60 24.32 14.11 -9.69
N ASP A 61 25.09 13.04 -9.54
CA ASP A 61 26.33 12.81 -10.29
C ASP A 61 26.05 12.25 -11.70
N LEU A 62 24.81 11.83 -11.96
CA LEU A 62 24.36 11.28 -13.23
C LEU A 62 23.43 12.24 -13.99
N PHE A 63 23.46 13.54 -13.70
CA PHE A 63 22.53 14.51 -14.31
C PHE A 63 22.60 14.57 -15.85
N ASP A 64 23.76 14.26 -16.44
CA ASP A 64 23.96 14.18 -17.89
C ASP A 64 23.39 12.88 -18.51
N ILE A 65 23.07 11.87 -17.69
CA ILE A 65 22.61 10.54 -18.11
C ILE A 65 21.13 10.33 -17.75
N VAL A 66 20.73 10.83 -16.59
CA VAL A 66 19.41 10.64 -16.00
C VAL A 66 18.73 11.99 -15.86
N ILE A 67 17.64 12.17 -16.61
CA ILE A 67 16.82 13.38 -16.53
C ILE A 67 16.16 13.51 -15.15
N PRO A 68 15.92 14.74 -14.65
CA PRO A 68 15.16 14.95 -13.42
C PRO A 68 13.73 14.39 -13.54
N PRO A 69 12.99 14.24 -12.42
CA PRO A 69 11.60 13.82 -12.45
C PRO A 69 10.77 14.68 -13.43
N SER A 70 10.39 14.08 -14.56
CA SER A 70 9.78 14.78 -15.68
C SER A 70 8.55 14.02 -16.17
N PRO A 71 7.47 14.70 -16.59
CA PRO A 71 6.34 14.07 -17.26
C PRO A 71 6.78 13.33 -18.52
N VAL A 72 6.10 12.22 -18.84
CA VAL A 72 6.33 11.46 -20.07
C VAL A 72 5.33 11.81 -21.18
N MET A 73 4.30 12.58 -20.85
CA MET A 73 3.23 13.04 -21.76
C MET A 73 2.91 14.51 -21.49
N PHE A 74 2.30 15.17 -22.47
CA PHE A 74 1.79 16.53 -22.31
C PHE A 74 0.52 16.55 -21.46
N PRO A 75 0.26 17.60 -20.65
CA PRO A 75 -0.91 17.65 -19.78
C PRO A 75 -2.27 17.51 -20.50
N GLU A 76 -2.34 17.89 -21.77
CA GLU A 76 -3.56 17.84 -22.59
C GLU A 76 -3.80 16.46 -23.22
N ASP A 77 -2.82 15.55 -23.14
CA ASP A 77 -2.96 14.19 -23.64
C ASP A 77 -3.97 13.42 -22.76
N ARG A 78 -4.98 12.84 -23.41
CA ARG A 78 -6.06 12.11 -22.74
C ARG A 78 -5.60 10.82 -22.07
N GLU A 79 -4.44 10.30 -22.47
CA GLU A 79 -3.82 9.12 -21.86
C GLU A 79 -2.91 9.48 -20.66
N THR A 80 -2.84 10.76 -20.26
CA THR A 80 -2.08 11.21 -19.09
C THR A 80 -2.69 10.74 -17.78
N TRP A 81 -1.85 10.30 -16.85
CA TRP A 81 -2.25 9.85 -15.52
C TRP A 81 -1.75 10.77 -14.41
N ASN A 82 -2.66 11.13 -13.49
CA ASN A 82 -2.29 11.68 -12.19
C ASN A 82 -2.15 10.52 -11.21
N VAL A 83 -0.94 10.29 -10.70
CA VAL A 83 -0.63 9.16 -9.81
C VAL A 83 -0.03 9.67 -8.51
N GLN A 84 -0.45 9.08 -7.40
CA GLN A 84 0.08 9.35 -6.07
C GLN A 84 0.56 8.03 -5.43
N LEU A 85 1.73 8.07 -4.80
CA LEU A 85 2.27 6.93 -4.05
C LEU A 85 1.77 6.98 -2.61
N PHE A 86 1.36 5.81 -2.09
CA PHE A 86 0.94 5.63 -0.71
C PHE A 86 1.74 4.48 -0.08
N ARG A 87 1.93 4.52 1.24
CA ARG A 87 2.69 3.50 1.97
C ARG A 87 2.06 3.13 3.31
N SER A 88 2.56 2.02 3.86
CA SER A 88 2.42 1.61 5.25
C SER A 88 3.83 1.34 5.78
N ILE A 89 4.44 2.31 6.44
CA ILE A 89 5.84 2.25 6.89
C ILE A 89 6.06 3.17 8.09
N ASP A 90 7.03 2.87 8.93
CA ASP A 90 7.36 3.67 10.11
C ASP A 90 8.80 4.21 10.07
N SER A 91 9.10 5.11 11.02
CA SER A 91 10.42 5.69 11.23
C SER A 91 11.50 4.67 11.65
N GLY A 92 11.09 3.45 12.04
CA GLY A 92 11.98 2.32 12.28
C GLY A 92 12.50 1.70 10.99
N ALA A 93 11.70 1.70 9.92
CA ALA A 93 12.02 1.08 8.63
C ALA A 93 12.51 2.06 7.55
N ALA A 94 12.31 3.36 7.71
CA ALA A 94 12.70 4.38 6.75
C ALA A 94 13.40 5.59 7.39
N PHE A 95 14.43 6.09 6.72
CA PHE A 95 15.14 7.32 7.08
C PHE A 95 14.38 8.58 6.61
N GLY A 96 14.56 9.70 7.31
CA GLY A 96 14.05 11.01 6.90
C GLY A 96 12.58 11.25 7.24
N PHE A 97 12.04 10.50 8.21
CA PHE A 97 10.79 10.86 8.86
C PHE A 97 10.99 12.12 9.71
N PRO A 98 9.98 13.00 9.84
CA PRO A 98 10.05 14.16 10.73
C PRO A 98 10.38 13.74 12.16
N GLU A 99 10.91 14.65 12.99
CA GLU A 99 11.24 14.33 14.38
C GLU A 99 10.16 14.83 15.35
N THR A 100 9.44 15.89 14.97
CA THR A 100 8.42 16.50 15.81
C THR A 100 7.00 16.01 15.46
N PRO A 101 6.09 15.88 16.45
CA PRO A 101 4.69 15.54 16.18
C PRO A 101 3.98 16.53 15.26
N GLU A 102 4.35 17.81 15.33
CA GLU A 102 3.74 18.85 14.49
C GLU A 102 4.12 18.70 13.02
N GLU A 103 5.40 18.45 12.70
CA GLU A 103 5.84 18.19 11.34
C GLU A 103 5.28 16.87 10.80
N ALA A 104 5.20 15.84 11.66
CA ALA A 104 4.55 14.57 11.33
C ALA A 104 3.08 14.80 10.92
N ALA A 105 2.31 15.53 11.73
CA ALA A 105 0.92 15.84 11.43
C ALA A 105 0.75 16.64 10.13
N ARG A 106 1.61 17.63 9.88
CA ARG A 106 1.61 18.41 8.61
C ARG A 106 1.89 17.54 7.39
N ALA A 107 2.70 16.49 7.53
CA ALA A 107 3.00 15.52 6.49
C ALA A 107 1.94 14.40 6.36
N GLY A 108 0.85 14.44 7.15
CA GLY A 108 -0.17 13.39 7.17
C GLY A 108 0.28 12.10 7.86
N LEU A 109 1.33 12.16 8.67
CA LEU A 109 1.85 11.04 9.44
C LEU A 109 1.24 11.03 10.85
N VAL A 110 1.16 9.85 11.46
CA VAL A 110 0.63 9.69 12.81
C VAL A 110 1.73 9.28 13.78
N SER A 111 1.70 9.82 14.99
CA SER A 111 2.58 9.37 16.08
C SER A 111 2.02 8.10 16.72
N GLY A 112 2.78 7.01 16.68
CA GLY A 112 2.57 5.80 17.46
C GLY A 112 3.34 5.81 18.78
N LYS A 113 3.42 4.65 19.43
CA LYS A 113 4.20 4.46 20.67
C LYS A 113 5.70 4.42 20.35
N ASP A 114 6.32 5.60 20.32
CA ASP A 114 7.75 5.85 20.07
C ASP A 114 8.19 5.89 18.59
N GLN A 115 7.25 5.85 17.65
CA GLN A 115 7.55 5.93 16.21
C GLN A 115 6.56 6.79 15.45
N ILE A 116 7.01 7.40 14.37
CA ILE A 116 6.12 8.09 13.42
C ILE A 116 5.79 7.11 12.30
N ILE A 117 4.50 7.05 11.96
CA ILE A 117 3.92 6.05 11.07
C ILE A 117 3.28 6.76 9.88
N ASP A 118 3.67 6.34 8.69
CA ASP A 118 2.98 6.59 7.42
C ASP A 118 1.93 5.49 7.25
N ARG A 119 0.65 5.89 7.26
CA ARG A 119 -0.51 5.01 7.07
C ARG A 119 -1.30 5.36 5.81
N SER A 120 -0.67 6.08 4.88
CA SER A 120 -1.33 6.71 3.74
C SER A 120 -2.02 5.71 2.81
N ILE A 121 -1.65 4.42 2.79
CA ILE A 121 -2.43 3.37 2.09
C ILE A 121 -3.85 3.28 2.66
N GLN A 122 -3.99 3.22 3.99
CA GLN A 122 -5.32 3.14 4.61
C GLN A 122 -6.14 4.39 4.27
N ASP A 123 -5.52 5.56 4.35
CA ASP A 123 -6.19 6.85 4.11
C ASP A 123 -6.63 6.98 2.64
N ALA A 124 -5.82 6.51 1.70
CA ALA A 124 -6.17 6.44 0.29
C ALA A 124 -7.38 5.53 0.05
N TYR A 125 -7.40 4.34 0.66
CA TYR A 125 -8.55 3.43 0.58
C TYR A 125 -9.83 4.07 1.14
N ILE A 126 -9.77 4.72 2.31
CA ILE A 126 -10.91 5.41 2.90
C ILE A 126 -11.44 6.50 1.97
N ASN A 127 -10.54 7.33 1.43
CA ASN A 127 -10.92 8.39 0.50
C ASN A 127 -11.55 7.85 -0.80
N ALA A 128 -11.00 6.76 -1.34
CA ALA A 128 -11.56 6.11 -2.53
C ALA A 128 -12.98 5.57 -2.25
N ILE A 129 -13.19 4.93 -1.10
CA ILE A 129 -14.50 4.45 -0.66
C ILE A 129 -15.48 5.60 -0.50
N TRP A 130 -15.09 6.68 0.20
CA TRP A 130 -15.96 7.83 0.43
C TRP A 130 -16.41 8.52 -0.86
N ARG A 131 -15.52 8.58 -1.86
CA ARG A 131 -15.82 9.21 -3.16
C ARG A 131 -16.57 8.31 -4.13
N ALA A 132 -16.68 7.00 -3.85
CA ALA A 132 -17.40 6.07 -4.71
C ALA A 132 -18.89 6.45 -4.81
N LYS A 133 -19.40 6.50 -6.05
CA LYS A 133 -20.79 6.82 -6.39
C LYS A 133 -21.57 5.66 -7.00
N ASN A 134 -20.87 4.71 -7.63
CA ASN A 134 -21.47 3.63 -8.42
C ASN A 134 -21.21 2.27 -7.77
N PHE A 135 -20.03 1.69 -7.99
CA PHE A 135 -19.62 0.42 -7.41
C PHE A 135 -18.15 0.47 -6.96
N ILE A 136 -17.77 -0.49 -6.12
CA ILE A 136 -16.38 -0.74 -5.71
C ILE A 136 -16.09 -2.21 -6.03
N TYR A 137 -14.96 -2.46 -6.68
CA TYR A 137 -14.46 -3.81 -6.96
C TYR A 137 -13.17 -4.05 -6.18
N ILE A 138 -13.04 -5.21 -5.54
CA ILE A 138 -11.89 -5.55 -4.68
C ILE A 138 -11.42 -6.97 -5.01
N GLU A 139 -10.18 -7.09 -5.45
CA GLU A 139 -9.40 -8.33 -5.43
C GLU A 139 -8.30 -8.18 -4.39
N ASN A 140 -8.28 -9.04 -3.37
CA ASN A 140 -7.27 -8.99 -2.31
C ASN A 140 -7.06 -10.38 -1.70
N GLN A 141 -5.83 -10.67 -1.27
CA GLN A 141 -5.50 -11.91 -0.57
C GLN A 141 -6.21 -12.02 0.79
N TYR A 142 -6.42 -10.90 1.48
CA TYR A 142 -7.05 -10.85 2.80
C TYR A 142 -8.20 -9.85 2.85
N PHE A 143 -9.24 -10.19 3.63
CA PHE A 143 -10.39 -9.32 3.89
C PHE A 143 -10.91 -9.50 5.33
N ILE A 144 -10.04 -9.29 6.33
CA ILE A 144 -10.35 -9.49 7.76
C ILE A 144 -9.97 -8.24 8.53
N VAL A 145 -10.98 -7.48 9.01
CA VAL A 145 -10.69 -6.21 9.68
C VAL A 145 -11.88 -5.57 10.41
N SER A 146 -11.64 -4.37 10.96
CA SER A 146 -12.57 -3.53 11.70
C SER A 146 -13.10 -4.27 12.92
N SER A 147 -12.19 -4.90 13.68
CA SER A 147 -12.54 -5.77 14.80
C SER A 147 -13.35 -5.07 15.87
N TYR A 148 -13.17 -3.75 16.04
CA TYR A 148 -13.97 -2.92 16.94
C TYR A 148 -15.49 -2.97 16.65
N GLY A 149 -15.91 -3.38 15.44
CA GLY A 149 -17.31 -3.56 15.06
C GLY A 149 -17.80 -5.01 15.16
N TRP A 150 -16.97 -5.95 15.60
CA TRP A 150 -17.34 -7.37 15.70
C TRP A 150 -18.19 -7.64 16.94
N LYS A 151 -19.07 -8.64 16.86
CA LYS A 151 -19.88 -9.07 18.00
C LYS A 151 -18.98 -9.77 19.04
N PRO A 152 -19.14 -9.49 20.34
CA PRO A 152 -18.37 -10.13 21.42
C PRO A 152 -18.90 -11.54 21.71
N GLN A 153 -18.81 -12.44 20.72
CA GLN A 153 -19.29 -13.81 20.82
C GLN A 153 -18.09 -14.77 20.88
N GLY A 154 -17.67 -15.12 22.10
CA GLY A 154 -16.51 -15.98 22.33
C GLY A 154 -15.16 -15.27 22.08
N ILE A 155 -15.17 -13.96 21.86
CA ILE A 155 -14.00 -13.11 21.69
C ILE A 155 -14.21 -11.79 22.45
N LYS A 156 -13.11 -11.10 22.74
CA LYS A 156 -13.11 -9.70 23.17
C LYS A 156 -12.61 -8.83 22.00
N PRO A 157 -13.50 -8.15 21.25
CA PRO A 157 -13.14 -7.36 20.07
C PRO A 157 -11.96 -6.39 20.26
N GLU A 158 -11.83 -5.82 21.45
CA GLU A 158 -10.77 -4.91 21.87
C GLU A 158 -9.39 -5.57 21.98
N GLU A 159 -9.33 -6.88 22.21
CA GLU A 159 -8.08 -7.65 22.29
C GLU A 159 -7.60 -8.12 20.90
N ILE A 160 -8.40 -7.97 19.83
CA ILE A 160 -8.07 -8.46 18.49
C ILE A 160 -7.04 -7.58 17.77
N GLY A 161 -7.08 -6.26 17.97
CA GLY A 161 -6.12 -5.31 17.37
C GLY A 161 -6.25 -5.05 15.87
N ALA A 162 -7.23 -5.61 15.16
CA ALA A 162 -7.45 -5.37 13.72
C ALA A 162 -8.30 -4.10 13.48
N LEU A 163 -7.70 -2.93 13.75
CA LEU A 163 -8.43 -1.67 13.90
C LEU A 163 -8.61 -0.84 12.62
N HIS A 164 -8.10 -1.26 11.45
CA HIS A 164 -8.25 -0.45 10.24
C HIS A 164 -9.72 -0.43 9.72
N LEU A 165 -10.10 0.66 9.05
CA LEU A 165 -11.51 1.04 8.88
C LEU A 165 -12.18 0.45 7.62
N ILE A 166 -11.43 -0.22 6.75
CA ILE A 166 -11.85 -0.51 5.37
C ILE A 166 -13.18 -1.28 5.27
N PRO A 167 -13.37 -2.46 5.91
CA PRO A 167 -14.67 -3.13 5.89
C PRO A 167 -15.81 -2.29 6.46
N LYS A 168 -15.57 -1.54 7.54
CA LYS A 168 -16.62 -0.70 8.14
C LYS A 168 -17.03 0.43 7.20
N GLU A 169 -16.07 1.13 6.58
CA GLU A 169 -16.35 2.20 5.63
C GLU A 169 -17.10 1.71 4.39
N LEU A 170 -16.80 0.51 3.89
CA LEU A 170 -17.57 -0.14 2.83
C LEU A 170 -19.03 -0.34 3.25
N SER A 171 -19.27 -0.94 4.41
CA SER A 171 -20.64 -1.17 4.90
C SER A 171 -21.40 0.14 5.13
N LEU A 172 -20.74 1.17 5.68
CA LEU A 172 -21.36 2.49 5.89
C LEU A 172 -21.65 3.20 4.57
N LYS A 173 -20.78 3.06 3.56
CA LYS A 173 -21.05 3.59 2.21
C LYS A 173 -22.31 2.94 1.61
N ILE A 174 -22.46 1.62 1.75
CA ILE A 174 -23.64 0.90 1.27
C ILE A 174 -24.90 1.41 1.99
N VAL A 175 -24.87 1.48 3.32
CA VAL A 175 -26.02 1.98 4.12
C VAL A 175 -26.42 3.38 3.67
N ARG A 176 -25.46 4.30 3.52
CA ARG A 176 -25.73 5.68 3.06
C ARG A 176 -26.39 5.73 1.67
N LYS A 177 -25.99 4.85 0.75
CA LYS A 177 -26.56 4.77 -0.60
C LYS A 177 -28.00 4.23 -0.56
N ILE A 178 -28.24 3.20 0.26
CA ILE A 178 -29.59 2.67 0.51
C ILE A 178 -30.51 3.75 1.10
N GLU A 179 -30.04 4.46 2.13
CA GLU A 179 -30.82 5.54 2.79
C GLU A 179 -31.12 6.69 1.83
N ALA A 180 -30.23 6.97 0.88
CA ALA A 180 -30.42 7.98 -0.16
C ALA A 180 -31.28 7.50 -1.35
N GLY A 181 -31.59 6.20 -1.44
CA GLY A 181 -32.30 5.61 -2.57
C GLY A 181 -31.49 5.60 -3.87
N GLU A 182 -30.15 5.53 -3.77
CA GLU A 182 -29.21 5.52 -4.89
C GLU A 182 -28.53 4.17 -5.16
#